data_AF-A0A3P7MIK7-F1
#
_entry.id   AF-A0A3P7MIK7-F1
#
_cell.length_a   1.000
_cell.length_b   1.000
_cell.length_c   1.000
_cell.angle_alpha   90.00
_cell.angle_beta   90.00
_cell.angle_gamma   90.00
#
_symmetry.space_group_name_H-M   'P 1'
#
loop_
_entity.id
_entity.type
_entity.pdbx_description
1 polymer ?
#
loop_
_entity_poly.entity_id
_entity_poly.type
_entity_poly.pdbx_seq_one_letter_code
_entity_poly.pdbx_strand_id
1 'polypeptide(L)'
;MQVDGQPCVLEILDTAGTEQFASMRDLYIKNGQGFVVVYSITSQQTFHDIKTMREQIVRVKGTDQVPILLVGNKCDLIHQRQVRTEDGLGLAEYWSCPFTECSAKNAHNVNTVFAEIVREMNYVQNARTKQNQGCCTVL
;
A
#
# COMPACT_ATOMS: atom_id res chain seq x y z
N MET A 1 -3.14 2.34 -17.92
CA MET A 1 -4.09 3.40 -17.49
C MET A 1 -3.40 4.76 -17.60
N GLN A 2 -4.13 5.88 -17.42
CA GLN A 2 -3.52 7.21 -17.36
C GLN A 2 -3.63 7.75 -15.93
N VAL A 3 -2.51 8.20 -15.34
CA VAL A 3 -2.45 8.84 -14.02
C VAL A 3 -1.77 10.19 -14.21
N ASP A 4 -2.44 11.26 -13.81
CA ASP A 4 -1.96 12.65 -13.91
C ASP A 4 -1.43 13.03 -15.30
N GLY A 5 -2.15 12.57 -16.34
CA GLY A 5 -1.81 12.81 -17.74
C GLY A 5 -0.74 11.87 -18.32
N GLN A 6 -0.07 11.06 -17.49
CA GLN A 6 0.96 10.13 -17.94
C GLN A 6 0.42 8.71 -18.15
N PRO A 7 0.75 8.05 -19.28
CA PRO A 7 0.41 6.64 -19.47
C PRO A 7 1.27 5.78 -18.54
N CYS A 8 0.61 4.91 -17.78
CA CYS A 8 1.25 3.97 -16.85
C CYS A 8 0.80 2.53 -17.15
N VAL A 9 1.77 1.62 -17.15
CA VAL A 9 1.53 0.17 -17.19
C VAL A 9 1.74 -0.35 -15.77
N LEU A 10 0.74 -1.05 -15.24
CA LEU A 10 0.78 -1.66 -13.92
C LEU A 10 0.75 -3.18 -14.09
N GLU A 11 1.73 -3.85 -13.51
CA GLU A 11 1.70 -5.29 -13.31
C GLU A 11 1.20 -5.55 -11.90
N ILE A 12 0.01 -6.17 -11.79
CA ILE A 12 -0.63 -6.45 -10.51
C ILE A 12 -0.42 -7.92 -10.19
N LEU A 13 0.22 -8.19 -9.06
CA LEU A 13 0.41 -9.53 -8.54
C LEU A 13 -0.51 -9.73 -7.34
N ASP A 14 -1.49 -10.64 -7.46
CA ASP A 14 -2.30 -11.09 -6.34
C ASP A 14 -1.58 -12.20 -5.57
N THR A 15 -1.49 -12.06 -4.25
CA THR A 15 -0.79 -13.00 -3.36
C THR A 15 -1.74 -13.90 -2.59
N ALA A 16 -3.07 -13.78 -2.76
CA ALA A 16 -4.03 -14.65 -2.10
C ALA A 16 -3.79 -16.13 -2.50
N GLY A 17 -3.43 -16.97 -1.53
CA GLY A 17 -3.21 -18.42 -1.73
C GLY A 17 -1.77 -18.85 -2.02
N THR A 18 -0.83 -17.93 -2.26
CA THR A 18 0.62 -18.23 -2.42
C THR A 18 1.43 -18.03 -1.13
N GLU A 19 0.77 -17.59 -0.05
CA GLU A 19 1.37 -17.33 1.27
C GLU A 19 2.04 -18.55 1.93
N GLN A 20 1.81 -19.74 1.39
CA GLN A 20 2.38 -21.01 1.85
C GLN A 20 3.89 -21.12 1.59
N PHE A 21 4.47 -20.27 0.72
CA PHE A 21 5.90 -20.25 0.42
C PHE A 21 6.53 -18.90 0.76
N ALA A 22 7.08 -18.78 1.98
CA ALA A 22 7.70 -17.55 2.48
C ALA A 22 8.79 -16.99 1.55
N SER A 23 9.57 -17.86 0.88
CA SER A 23 10.61 -17.47 -0.07
C SER A 23 10.08 -16.78 -1.33
N MET A 24 8.90 -17.18 -1.83
CA MET A 24 8.26 -16.50 -2.96
C MET A 24 7.72 -15.14 -2.56
N ARG A 25 7.11 -15.04 -1.37
CA ARG A 25 6.63 -13.77 -0.82
C ARG A 25 7.76 -12.75 -0.70
N ASP A 26 8.90 -13.15 -0.13
CA ASP A 26 10.06 -12.25 0.01
C ASP A 26 10.60 -11.81 -1.37
N LEU A 27 10.57 -12.68 -2.38
CA LEU A 27 10.96 -12.31 -3.75
C LEU A 27 10.01 -11.25 -4.34
N TYR A 28 8.70 -11.42 -4.17
CA TYR A 28 7.71 -10.45 -4.64
C TYR A 28 7.84 -9.11 -3.91
N ILE A 29 8.07 -9.13 -2.60
CA ILE A 29 8.34 -7.90 -1.84
C ILE A 29 9.65 -7.27 -2.29
N LYS A 30 10.71 -8.06 -2.50
CA LYS A 30 12.00 -7.54 -2.95
C LYS A 30 11.89 -6.83 -4.30
N ASN A 31 11.13 -7.38 -5.24
CA ASN A 31 11.01 -6.83 -6.59
C ASN A 31 9.88 -5.77 -6.75
N GLY A 32 8.85 -5.81 -5.91
CA GLY A 32 7.68 -4.92 -6.02
C GLY A 32 8.03 -3.44 -5.83
N GLN A 33 7.50 -2.55 -6.66
CA GLN A 33 7.82 -1.12 -6.61
C GLN A 33 6.89 -0.31 -5.70
N GLY A 34 5.69 -0.82 -5.44
CA GLY A 34 4.71 -0.26 -4.52
C GLY A 34 3.78 -1.35 -3.99
N PHE A 35 3.20 -1.12 -2.82
CA PHE A 35 2.41 -2.12 -2.10
C PHE A 35 1.04 -1.57 -1.73
N VAL A 36 0.00 -2.28 -2.17
CA VAL A 36 -1.36 -2.02 -1.69
C VAL A 36 -1.64 -2.99 -0.55
N VAL A 37 -1.72 -2.48 0.67
CA VAL A 37 -1.95 -3.28 1.87
C VAL A 37 -3.44 -3.22 2.20
N VAL A 38 -4.12 -4.35 2.08
CA VAL A 38 -5.59 -4.41 2.12
C VAL A 38 -6.06 -5.16 3.37
N TYR A 39 -7.02 -4.58 4.09
CA TYR A 39 -7.80 -5.28 5.12
C TYR A 39 -9.29 -5.25 4.79
N SER A 40 -10.08 -6.09 5.45
CA SER A 40 -11.54 -6.09 5.35
C SER A 40 -12.13 -5.25 6.47
N ILE A 41 -12.96 -4.24 6.18
CA ILE A 41 -13.60 -3.43 7.24
C ILE A 41 -14.50 -4.27 8.17
N THR A 42 -14.89 -5.46 7.72
CA THR A 42 -15.72 -6.42 8.44
C THR A 42 -14.92 -7.42 9.28
N SER A 43 -13.59 -7.28 9.38
CA SER A 43 -12.76 -8.20 10.15
C SER A 43 -11.63 -7.48 10.88
N GLN A 44 -11.78 -7.35 12.20
CA GLN A 44 -10.75 -6.78 13.06
C GLN A 44 -9.44 -7.58 12.98
N GLN A 45 -9.51 -8.89 12.75
CA GLN A 45 -8.32 -9.74 12.60
C GLN A 45 -7.48 -9.29 11.41
N THR A 46 -8.09 -9.09 10.23
CA THR A 46 -7.35 -8.65 9.04
C THR A 46 -6.70 -7.29 9.23
N PHE A 47 -7.29 -6.41 10.04
CA PHE A 47 -6.71 -5.11 10.38
C PHE A 47 -5.48 -5.22 11.31
N HIS A 48 -5.39 -6.28 12.11
CA HIS A 48 -4.18 -6.58 12.87
C HIS A 48 -3.11 -7.22 11.97
N ASP A 49 -3.49 -8.16 11.12
CA ASP A 49 -2.57 -8.91 10.26
C ASP A 49 -1.78 -8.01 9.30
N ILE A 50 -2.41 -6.95 8.77
CA ILE A 50 -1.74 -5.99 7.89
C ILE A 50 -0.57 -5.24 8.56
N LYS A 51 -0.54 -5.15 9.89
CA LYS A 51 0.57 -4.51 10.62
C LYS A 51 1.84 -5.36 10.51
N THR A 52 1.69 -6.66 10.74
CA THR A 52 2.75 -7.65 10.51
C THR A 52 3.20 -7.67 9.05
N MET A 53 2.26 -7.55 8.11
CA MET A 53 2.58 -7.47 6.68
C MET A 53 3.43 -6.23 6.35
N ARG A 54 3.08 -5.06 6.88
CA ARG A 54 3.88 -3.83 6.72
C ARG A 54 5.29 -4.00 7.26
N GLU A 55 5.44 -4.59 8.44
CA GLU A 55 6.76 -4.84 9.04
C GLU A 55 7.62 -5.76 8.16
N GLN A 56 7.02 -6.80 7.58
CA GLN A 56 7.71 -7.67 6.63
C GLN A 56 8.14 -6.91 5.37
N ILE A 57 7.27 -6.06 4.81
CA ILE A 57 7.59 -5.23 3.64
C ILE A 57 8.81 -4.35 3.92
N VAL A 58 8.78 -3.59 5.00
CA VAL A 58 9.88 -2.69 5.40
C VAL A 58 11.17 -3.46 5.64
N ARG A 59 11.09 -4.60 6.34
CA ARG A 59 12.25 -5.45 6.62
C ARG A 59 12.90 -5.97 5.34
N VAL A 60 12.12 -6.50 4.39
CA VAL A 60 12.66 -7.04 3.13
C VAL A 60 13.17 -5.93 2.21
N LYS A 61 12.54 -4.74 2.23
CA LYS A 61 13.02 -3.57 1.49
C LYS A 61 14.26 -2.92 2.09
N GLY A 62 14.50 -3.10 3.39
CA GLY A 62 15.61 -2.49 4.11
C GLY A 62 15.51 -0.97 4.26
N THR A 63 14.31 -0.39 4.14
CA THR A 63 14.06 1.05 4.27
C THR A 63 12.61 1.29 4.67
N ASP A 64 12.34 2.36 5.43
CA ASP A 64 10.97 2.81 5.73
C ASP A 64 10.35 3.64 4.60
N GLN A 65 11.14 4.14 3.64
CA GLN A 65 10.64 4.91 2.50
C GLN A 65 10.11 3.98 1.40
N VAL A 66 9.08 3.20 1.70
CA VAL A 66 8.45 2.27 0.76
C VAL A 66 7.11 2.83 0.31
N PRO A 67 6.80 2.89 -1.00
CA PRO A 67 5.48 3.30 -1.47
C PRO A 67 4.43 2.31 -1.00
N ILE A 68 3.56 2.73 -0.08
CA ILE A 68 2.50 1.91 0.51
C ILE A 68 1.19 2.67 0.38
N LEU A 69 0.11 1.97 0.04
CA LEU A 69 -1.26 2.47 0.12
C LEU A 69 -2.06 1.56 1.05
N LEU A 70 -2.64 2.10 2.12
CA LEU A 70 -3.52 1.34 3.00
C LEU A 70 -4.95 1.35 2.45
N VAL A 71 -5.57 0.17 2.36
CA VAL A 71 -6.93 0.03 1.81
C VAL A 71 -7.86 -0.73 2.74
N GLY A 72 -8.97 -0.09 3.10
CA GLY A 72 -10.10 -0.74 3.77
C GLY A 72 -11.12 -1.25 2.76
N ASN A 73 -11.09 -2.54 2.44
CA ASN A 73 -11.98 -3.16 1.47
C ASN A 73 -13.33 -3.60 2.09
N LYS A 74 -14.32 -3.86 1.23
CA LYS A 74 -15.69 -4.24 1.55
C LYS A 74 -16.50 -3.13 2.22
N CYS A 75 -16.25 -1.88 1.84
CA CYS A 75 -16.96 -0.72 2.39
C CYS A 75 -18.47 -0.74 2.11
N ASP A 76 -18.93 -1.60 1.20
CA ASP A 76 -20.35 -1.87 0.95
C ASP A 76 -21.06 -2.60 2.10
N LEU A 77 -20.32 -3.27 3.00
CA LEU A 77 -20.86 -4.05 4.11
C LEU A 77 -20.91 -3.23 5.41
N ILE A 78 -21.51 -2.04 5.36
CA ILE A 78 -21.55 -1.08 6.48
C ILE A 78 -22.12 -1.71 7.76
N HIS A 79 -23.19 -2.50 7.67
CA HIS A 79 -23.82 -3.15 8.81
C HIS A 79 -22.97 -4.26 9.47
N GLN A 80 -21.91 -4.71 8.79
CA GLN A 80 -20.97 -5.71 9.30
C GLN A 80 -19.62 -5.08 9.67
N ARG A 81 -19.52 -3.74 9.67
CA ARG A 81 -18.28 -3.03 9.96
C ARG A 81 -17.82 -3.34 11.39
N GLN A 82 -16.57 -3.79 11.50
CA GLN A 82 -15.86 -4.00 12.75
C GLN A 82 -14.76 -2.96 12.98
N VAL A 83 -14.15 -2.49 11.89
CA VAL A 83 -13.06 -1.49 11.90
C VAL A 83 -13.61 -0.13 11.50
N ARG A 84 -13.45 0.90 12.33
CA ARG A 84 -13.91 2.24 12.00
C ARG A 84 -13.02 2.87 10.93
N THR A 85 -13.57 3.76 10.14
CA THR A 85 -12.79 4.52 9.15
C THR A 85 -11.71 5.37 9.83
N GLU A 86 -12.00 5.89 11.03
CA GLU A 86 -11.05 6.61 11.88
C GLU A 86 -9.82 5.76 12.26
N ASP A 87 -10.00 4.48 12.55
CA ASP A 87 -8.89 3.57 12.87
C ASP A 87 -7.97 3.38 11.67
N GLY A 88 -8.55 3.24 10.47
CA GLY A 88 -7.81 3.16 9.21
C GLY A 88 -7.03 4.43 8.90
N LEU A 89 -7.66 5.60 9.08
CA LEU A 89 -7.02 6.91 8.91
C LEU A 89 -5.87 7.10 9.90
N GLY A 90 -6.08 6.82 11.19
CA GLY A 90 -5.02 6.96 12.20
C GLY A 90 -3.84 6.00 11.96
N LEU A 91 -4.11 4.78 11.46
CA LEU A 91 -3.04 3.85 11.09
C LEU A 91 -2.25 4.34 9.87
N ALA A 92 -2.92 4.90 8.86
CA ALA A 92 -2.28 5.44 7.68
C ALA A 92 -1.42 6.68 7.99
N GLU A 93 -1.90 7.56 8.86
CA GLU A 93 -1.13 8.69 9.37
C GLU A 93 0.12 8.21 10.11
N TYR A 94 -0.03 7.22 10.99
CA TYR A 94 1.10 6.60 11.69
C TYR A 94 2.13 5.97 10.71
N TRP A 95 1.67 5.39 9.61
CA TRP A 95 2.54 4.84 8.56
C TRP A 95 3.06 5.90 7.58
N SER A 96 2.60 7.15 7.69
CA SER A 96 2.87 8.23 6.74
C SER A 96 2.56 7.83 5.30
N CYS A 97 1.40 7.19 5.09
CA CYS A 97 0.96 6.71 3.78
C CYS A 97 -0.51 7.08 3.48
N PRO A 98 -0.92 7.09 2.20
CA PRO A 98 -2.32 7.33 1.85
C PRO A 98 -3.26 6.20 2.31
N PHE A 99 -4.54 6.56 2.48
CA PHE A 99 -5.63 5.65 2.85
C PHE A 99 -6.82 5.79 1.90
N THR A 100 -7.47 4.68 1.58
CA THR A 100 -8.75 4.69 0.84
C THR A 100 -9.62 3.51 1.25
N GLU A 101 -10.92 3.72 1.42
CA GLU A 101 -11.88 2.62 1.49
C GLU A 101 -12.41 2.28 0.10
N CYS A 102 -12.58 0.98 -0.18
CA CYS A 102 -13.06 0.50 -1.47
C CYS A 102 -14.05 -0.66 -1.32
N SER A 103 -14.79 -0.92 -2.40
CA SER A 103 -15.55 -2.15 -2.56
C SER A 103 -15.19 -2.77 -3.90
N ALA A 104 -14.39 -3.84 -3.87
CA ALA A 104 -14.11 -4.63 -5.07
C ALA A 104 -15.41 -5.19 -5.68
N LYS A 105 -16.38 -5.56 -4.83
CA LYS A 105 -17.69 -6.10 -5.27
C LYS A 105 -18.48 -5.09 -6.09
N ASN A 106 -18.52 -3.83 -5.66
CA ASN A 106 -19.30 -2.78 -6.30
C ASN A 106 -18.45 -1.90 -7.23
N ALA A 107 -17.20 -2.29 -7.49
CA ALA A 107 -16.19 -1.48 -8.20
C ALA A 107 -16.02 -0.04 -7.63
N HIS A 108 -16.37 0.17 -6.35
CA HIS A 108 -16.27 1.48 -5.70
C HIS A 108 -14.82 1.76 -5.32
N ASN A 109 -14.29 2.91 -5.76
CA ASN A 109 -12.90 3.37 -5.53
C ASN A 109 -11.79 2.42 -6.02
N VAL A 110 -12.09 1.38 -6.79
CA VAL A 110 -11.07 0.45 -7.30
C VAL A 110 -10.07 1.18 -8.22
N ASN A 111 -10.56 2.03 -9.14
CA ASN A 111 -9.68 2.84 -9.99
C ASN A 111 -8.88 3.87 -9.18
N THR A 112 -9.48 4.41 -8.11
CA THR A 112 -8.80 5.33 -7.19
C THR A 112 -7.62 4.65 -6.53
N VAL A 113 -7.78 3.41 -6.04
CA VAL A 113 -6.69 2.63 -5.43
C VAL A 113 -5.51 2.47 -6.39
N PHE A 114 -5.75 2.13 -7.67
CA PHE A 114 -4.68 2.00 -8.66
C PHE A 114 -4.02 3.33 -9.00
N ALA A 115 -4.77 4.42 -9.08
CA ALA A 115 -4.20 5.74 -9.33
C ALA A 115 -3.35 6.24 -8.13
N GLU A 116 -3.84 6.04 -6.91
CA GLU A 116 -3.15 6.47 -5.68
C GLU A 116 -1.82 5.75 -5.48
N ILE A 117 -1.75 4.43 -5.70
CA ILE A 117 -0.47 3.73 -5.55
C ILE A 117 0.56 4.19 -6.60
N VAL A 118 0.12 4.55 -7.81
CA VAL A 118 1.01 5.13 -8.82
C VAL A 118 1.53 6.49 -8.38
N ARG A 119 0.67 7.35 -7.84
CA ARG A 119 1.08 8.66 -7.30
C ARG A 119 2.09 8.50 -6.17
N GLU A 120 1.84 7.57 -5.25
CA GLU A 120 2.72 7.31 -4.12
C GLU A 120 4.10 6.80 -4.58
N MET A 121 4.13 5.88 -5.55
CA MET A 121 5.38 5.42 -6.16
C MET A 121 6.18 6.58 -6.78
N ASN A 122 5.51 7.45 -7.54
CA ASN A 122 6.14 8.62 -8.15
C ASN A 122 6.66 9.61 -7.10
N TYR A 123 5.90 9.84 -6.03
CA TYR A 123 6.29 10.73 -4.93
C TYR A 123 7.58 10.26 -4.25
N VAL A 124 7.63 9.00 -3.83
CA VAL A 124 8.81 8.42 -3.17
C VAL A 124 10.02 8.38 -4.10
N GLN A 125 9.84 8.04 -5.38
CA GLN A 125 10.93 8.08 -6.37
C GLN A 125 11.52 9.48 -6.52
N ASN A 126 10.67 10.51 -6.60
CA ASN A 126 11.11 11.90 -6.73
C ASN A 126 11.83 12.41 -5.46
N ALA A 127 11.36 12.01 -4.28
CA ALA A 127 12.02 12.31 -3.01
C ALA A 127 13.44 11.72 -2.95
N ARG A 128 13.64 10.48 -3.39
CA ARG A 128 14.95 9.83 -3.44
C ARG A 128 15.92 10.54 -4.40
N THR A 129 15.45 10.93 -5.59
CA THR A 129 16.28 11.65 -6.56
C THR A 129 16.78 12.99 -6.03
N LYS A 130 15.94 13.73 -5.28
CA LYS A 130 16.33 14.99 -4.66
C LYS A 130 17.37 14.82 -3.55
N GLN A 131 17.30 13.77 -2.75
CA GLN A 131 18.28 13.50 -1.68
C GLN A 131 19.69 13.23 -2.24
N ASN A 132 19.79 12.54 -3.38
CA ASN A 132 21.08 12.27 -4.02
C ASN A 132 21.76 13.52 -4.63
N GLN A 133 21.03 14.63 -4.82
CA GLN A 133 21.59 15.88 -5.35
C GLN A 133 22.05 16.87 -4.27
N GLY A 134 21.76 16.60 -2.98
CA GLY A 134 21.98 17.55 -1.88
C GLY A 134 23.14 17.26 -0.93
N CYS A 135 23.96 16.23 -1.18
CA CYS A 135 25.04 15.86 -0.24
C CYS A 135 26.29 16.73 -0.45
N CYS A 136 26.35 17.89 0.22
CA CYS A 136 27.60 18.60 0.45
C CYS A 136 28.14 18.21 1.83
N THR A 137 29.17 17.37 1.87
CA THR A 137 29.97 17.14 3.07
C THR A 137 30.85 18.36 3.30
N VAL A 138 30.65 19.05 4.43
CA VAL A 138 31.64 20.00 4.94
C VAL A 138 32.57 19.21 5.85
N LEU A 139 33.86 19.17 5.49
CA LEU A 139 34.95 18.72 6.36
C LEU A 139 35.30 19.80 7.38
#